data_AF-U1HZZ3-F1
#
_entry.id   AF-U1HZZ3-F1
#
_cell.length_a   1.000
_cell.length_b   1.000
_cell.length_c   1.000
_cell.angle_alpha   90.00
_cell.angle_beta   90.00
_cell.angle_gamma   90.00
#
_symmetry.space_group_name_H-M   'P 1'
#
loop_
_entity.id
_entity.type
_entity.pdbx_description
1 polymer ?
#
loop_
_entity_poly.entity_id
_entity_poly.type
_entity_poly.pdbx_seq_one_letter_code
_entity_poly.pdbx_strand_id
1 'polypeptide(L)'
;MAVLPPMVLIETAFKRFENSVTPVDARDFHSTELRHVRQAAIEIENWQRQRGFLRNMRRIEPFLKAIEKYSKPMDVLCNGTPFLPWVWAPVKLMLQPAAEYTSIFEKLLDAYGRIAESLPRFDRYRNTFPEADFQHVLALVYVDIIEFHRRAYKFFRRRGWKFLFDSLWNNFELRFDAILSSLSRHRELIDHEAASFDIVQASENRKMVNKELEKSEEERSSSHLLATLSWLGVEDRLQEDNLSRLNNRRFPDTCQWLFKTPQYQSWFTEYKKLSVLWLWGIPGPGKTVMSAYIIETLRQQPDSTILYYFCDHYLADRNNCSHILRTLATQLIRHDPELAAFAETPSIERLRKFLPKLIAASPFTRIVIDGIDECDAKDHKYALDQLLLLCKDIKGHGSLLVSSREDGIISRKLRQNPTISLRDEHLAVERDIEAFIGGKFRQVVEEWDLDISTNIAAEIQQQLIQRSNGMFLWVELVIGHFQYLLNDEDLLGAVYRLPESLQDAYDRIVQNIKKVPESSTREKIARMLEWITHANRPLKLYEILNAIGMDPTDSCDCEPKTVNSRILEFCKPLVEISRAGTVQFIHFSATE
;
A
#
# COMPACT_ATOMS: atom_id res chain seq x y z
N MET A 1 -37.07 -23.74 -18.62
CA MET A 1 -37.21 -22.29 -18.40
C MET A 1 -37.24 -21.60 -19.77
N ALA A 2 -37.99 -20.51 -19.94
CA ALA A 2 -38.09 -19.84 -21.25
C ALA A 2 -36.74 -19.23 -21.66
N VAL A 3 -36.35 -19.47 -22.92
CA VAL A 3 -35.17 -18.87 -23.53
C VAL A 3 -35.34 -17.35 -23.60
N LEU A 4 -34.34 -16.59 -23.15
CA LEU A 4 -34.39 -15.13 -23.24
C LEU A 4 -34.46 -14.69 -24.71
N PRO A 5 -35.25 -13.66 -25.08
CA PRO A 5 -35.27 -13.17 -26.44
C PRO A 5 -33.86 -12.72 -26.91
N PRO A 6 -33.48 -12.91 -28.19
CA PRO A 6 -32.15 -12.54 -28.70
C PRO A 6 -31.72 -11.10 -28.38
N MET A 7 -32.65 -10.14 -28.50
CA MET A 7 -32.38 -8.73 -28.18
C MET A 7 -32.06 -8.49 -26.70
N VAL A 8 -32.70 -9.22 -25.79
CA VAL A 8 -32.42 -9.11 -24.35
C VAL A 8 -31.02 -9.61 -24.03
N LEU A 9 -30.54 -10.66 -24.72
CA LEU A 9 -29.17 -11.14 -24.57
C LEU A 9 -28.15 -10.09 -25.02
N ILE A 10 -28.38 -9.46 -26.17
CA ILE A 10 -27.52 -8.40 -26.72
C ILE A 10 -27.47 -7.20 -25.77
N GLU A 11 -28.63 -6.70 -25.35
CA GLU A 11 -28.72 -5.56 -24.42
C GLU A 11 -28.03 -5.83 -23.08
N THR A 12 -28.20 -7.04 -22.53
CA THR A 12 -27.58 -7.41 -21.25
C THR A 12 -26.06 -7.45 -21.37
N ALA A 13 -25.54 -8.04 -22.46
CA ALA A 13 -24.11 -8.10 -22.73
C ALA A 13 -23.51 -6.69 -22.94
N PHE A 14 -24.19 -5.88 -23.74
CA PHE A 14 -23.86 -4.49 -24.00
C PHE A 14 -23.78 -3.69 -22.71
N LYS A 15 -24.85 -3.67 -21.90
CA LYS A 15 -24.89 -2.91 -20.62
C LYS A 15 -23.79 -3.36 -19.66
N ARG A 16 -23.49 -4.67 -19.61
CA ARG A 16 -22.40 -5.20 -18.78
C ARG A 16 -21.03 -4.66 -19.22
N PHE A 17 -20.81 -4.52 -20.51
CA PHE A 17 -19.58 -3.93 -21.04
C PHE A 17 -19.56 -2.41 -20.88
N GLU A 18 -20.64 -1.70 -21.22
CA GLU A 18 -20.78 -0.26 -21.03
C GLU A 18 -20.46 0.18 -19.60
N ASN A 19 -21.00 -0.54 -18.60
CA ASN A 19 -20.72 -0.30 -17.18
C ASN A 19 -19.24 -0.53 -16.78
N SER A 20 -18.47 -1.23 -17.61
CA SER A 20 -17.04 -1.47 -17.39
C SER A 20 -16.14 -0.44 -18.09
N VAL A 21 -16.69 0.41 -18.98
CA VAL A 21 -15.93 1.34 -19.84
C VAL A 21 -15.98 2.74 -19.27
N THR A 22 -14.87 3.48 -19.38
CA THR A 22 -14.82 4.87 -18.92
C THR A 22 -15.72 5.78 -19.78
N PRO A 23 -16.31 6.86 -19.22
CA PRO A 23 -17.19 7.76 -19.99
C PRO A 23 -16.51 8.47 -21.17
N VAL A 24 -15.17 8.51 -21.20
CA VAL A 24 -14.39 9.07 -22.31
C VAL A 24 -14.34 8.05 -23.44
N ASP A 25 -13.91 6.81 -23.15
CA ASP A 25 -13.81 5.75 -24.16
C ASP A 25 -15.18 5.38 -24.74
N ALA A 26 -16.23 5.37 -23.91
CA ALA A 26 -17.59 5.06 -24.36
C ALA A 26 -18.08 6.02 -25.46
N ARG A 27 -17.73 7.31 -25.39
CA ARG A 27 -18.07 8.29 -26.43
C ARG A 27 -17.38 7.97 -27.76
N ASP A 28 -16.12 7.59 -27.70
CA ASP A 28 -15.36 7.18 -28.89
C ASP A 28 -15.91 5.87 -29.47
N PHE A 29 -16.41 4.98 -28.60
CA PHE A 29 -16.97 3.70 -29.03
C PHE A 29 -18.20 3.89 -29.92
N HIS A 30 -19.14 4.75 -29.54
CA HIS A 30 -20.38 4.97 -30.31
C HIS A 30 -20.15 5.45 -31.75
N SER A 31 -19.05 6.17 -32.02
CA SER A 31 -18.72 6.69 -33.35
C SER A 31 -17.80 5.76 -34.16
N THR A 32 -17.37 4.64 -33.59
CA THR A 32 -16.39 3.76 -34.22
C THR A 32 -17.04 2.77 -35.19
N GLU A 33 -16.65 2.84 -36.46
CA GLU A 33 -17.02 1.91 -37.52
C GLU A 33 -15.83 1.00 -37.89
N LEU A 34 -16.10 -0.11 -38.59
CA LEU A 34 -15.07 -1.03 -39.08
C LEU A 34 -13.98 -0.33 -39.93
N ARG A 35 -14.35 0.67 -40.72
CA ARG A 35 -13.37 1.47 -41.51
C ARG A 35 -12.33 2.16 -40.61
N HIS A 36 -12.72 2.59 -39.40
CA HIS A 36 -11.82 3.23 -38.47
C HIS A 36 -10.82 2.22 -37.87
N VAL A 37 -11.23 0.95 -37.69
CA VAL A 37 -10.33 -0.13 -37.25
C VAL A 37 -9.32 -0.47 -38.34
N ARG A 38 -9.77 -0.60 -39.61
CA ARG A 38 -8.89 -0.80 -40.77
C ARG A 38 -7.88 0.34 -40.92
N GLN A 39 -8.33 1.57 -40.76
CA GLN A 39 -7.45 2.74 -40.81
C GLN A 39 -6.40 2.71 -39.69
N ALA A 40 -6.80 2.40 -38.46
CA ALA A 40 -5.86 2.24 -37.34
C ALA A 40 -4.84 1.12 -37.59
N ALA A 41 -5.25 0.03 -38.24
CA ALA A 41 -4.34 -1.05 -38.62
C ALA A 41 -3.27 -0.60 -39.62
N ILE A 42 -3.65 0.19 -40.62
CA ILE A 42 -2.73 0.77 -41.61
C ILE A 42 -1.76 1.75 -40.92
N GLU A 43 -2.26 2.58 -40.01
CA GLU A 43 -1.44 3.51 -39.23
C GLU A 43 -0.41 2.79 -38.37
N ILE A 44 -0.80 1.72 -37.68
CA ILE A 44 0.10 0.87 -36.91
C ILE A 44 1.16 0.23 -37.81
N GLU A 45 0.78 -0.30 -38.97
CA GLU A 45 1.73 -0.92 -39.91
C GLU A 45 2.76 0.09 -40.44
N ASN A 46 2.32 1.31 -40.76
CA ASN A 46 3.20 2.40 -41.17
C ASN A 46 4.14 2.85 -40.05
N TRP A 47 3.62 2.96 -38.82
CA TRP A 47 4.41 3.29 -37.64
C TRP A 47 5.47 2.23 -37.34
N GLN A 48 5.10 0.94 -37.43
CA GLN A 48 6.03 -0.19 -37.28
C GLN A 48 7.12 -0.17 -38.36
N ARG A 49 6.75 0.13 -39.62
CA ARG A 49 7.70 0.27 -40.73
C ARG A 49 8.75 1.36 -40.46
N GLN A 50 8.32 2.53 -39.97
CA GLN A 50 9.24 3.64 -39.70
C GLN A 50 10.24 3.32 -38.57
N ARG A 51 9.88 2.43 -37.64
CA ARG A 51 10.71 2.04 -36.49
C ARG A 51 11.47 0.72 -36.67
N GLY A 52 11.35 0.07 -37.83
CA GLY A 52 12.03 -1.20 -38.11
C GLY A 52 11.43 -2.42 -37.39
N PHE A 53 10.20 -2.33 -36.88
CA PHE A 53 9.49 -3.46 -36.27
C PHE A 53 8.93 -4.44 -37.31
N LEU A 54 8.64 -5.67 -36.88
CA LEU A 54 7.99 -6.71 -37.70
C LEU A 54 6.60 -6.26 -38.14
N ARG A 55 6.34 -6.33 -39.45
CA ARG A 55 5.07 -5.90 -40.08
C ARG A 55 4.12 -7.10 -40.13
N ASN A 56 3.26 -7.23 -39.12
CA ASN A 56 2.38 -8.40 -39.01
C ASN A 56 0.89 -8.07 -38.98
N MET A 57 0.51 -6.86 -39.40
CA MET A 57 -0.90 -6.42 -39.40
C MET A 57 -1.81 -7.23 -40.31
N ARG A 58 -1.27 -7.95 -41.30
CA ARG A 58 -2.04 -8.86 -42.17
C ARG A 58 -2.76 -9.97 -41.39
N ARG A 59 -2.27 -10.34 -40.20
CA ARG A 59 -2.89 -11.39 -39.35
C ARG A 59 -4.25 -11.01 -38.79
N ILE A 60 -4.60 -9.73 -38.72
CA ILE A 60 -5.93 -9.31 -38.23
C ILE A 60 -7.00 -9.37 -39.33
N GLU A 61 -6.59 -9.42 -40.60
CA GLU A 61 -7.52 -9.35 -41.73
C GLU A 61 -8.56 -10.47 -41.76
N PRO A 62 -8.24 -11.75 -41.43
CA PRO A 62 -9.24 -12.80 -41.31
C PRO A 62 -10.35 -12.46 -40.32
N PHE A 63 -9.99 -11.88 -39.17
CA PHE A 63 -10.93 -11.44 -38.15
C PHE A 63 -11.81 -10.28 -38.64
N LEU A 64 -11.21 -9.24 -39.23
CA LEU A 64 -11.97 -8.10 -39.75
C LEU A 64 -12.98 -8.54 -40.83
N LYS A 65 -12.59 -9.44 -41.73
CA LYS A 65 -13.49 -10.02 -42.74
C LYS A 65 -14.59 -10.88 -42.13
N ALA A 66 -14.27 -11.68 -41.11
CA ALA A 66 -15.24 -12.54 -40.45
C ALA A 66 -16.31 -11.69 -39.73
N ILE A 67 -15.91 -10.66 -38.99
CA ILE A 67 -16.87 -9.80 -38.31
C ILE A 67 -17.64 -8.90 -39.30
N GLU A 68 -17.05 -8.45 -40.41
CA GLU A 68 -17.78 -7.72 -41.47
C GLU A 68 -18.92 -8.54 -42.08
N LYS A 69 -18.74 -9.86 -42.20
CA LYS A 69 -19.80 -10.77 -42.65
C LYS A 69 -20.86 -10.97 -41.57
N TYR A 70 -20.45 -11.06 -40.32
CA TYR A 70 -21.33 -11.15 -39.15
C TYR A 70 -22.14 -9.88 -38.88
N SER A 71 -21.61 -8.70 -39.21
CA SER A 71 -22.28 -7.43 -38.91
C SER A 71 -23.57 -7.24 -39.71
N LYS A 72 -23.61 -7.71 -40.97
CA LYS A 72 -24.77 -7.60 -41.85
C LYS A 72 -26.05 -8.24 -41.29
N PRO A 73 -26.07 -9.51 -40.84
CA PRO A 73 -27.26 -10.08 -40.22
C PRO A 73 -27.54 -9.48 -38.83
N MET A 74 -26.51 -9.02 -38.11
CA MET A 74 -26.70 -8.34 -36.83
C MET A 74 -27.38 -6.97 -36.97
N ASP A 75 -27.08 -6.20 -38.02
CA ASP A 75 -27.75 -4.91 -38.28
C ASP A 75 -29.26 -5.08 -38.47
N VAL A 76 -29.67 -6.17 -39.12
CA VAL A 76 -31.08 -6.53 -39.30
C VAL A 76 -31.72 -6.87 -37.95
N LEU A 77 -31.05 -7.66 -37.12
CA LEU A 77 -31.54 -8.03 -35.78
C LEU A 77 -31.64 -6.82 -34.84
N CYS A 78 -30.66 -5.93 -34.86
CA CYS A 78 -30.58 -4.77 -33.97
C CYS A 78 -31.54 -3.63 -34.35
N ASN A 79 -32.13 -3.67 -35.55
CA ASN A 79 -33.09 -2.70 -36.07
C ASN A 79 -32.66 -1.23 -35.87
N GLY A 80 -31.40 -0.92 -36.19
CA GLY A 80 -30.84 0.43 -36.06
C GLY A 80 -30.25 0.78 -34.68
N THR A 81 -30.31 -0.11 -33.69
CA THR A 81 -29.65 0.10 -32.39
C THR A 81 -28.13 -0.08 -32.52
N PRO A 82 -27.30 0.89 -32.09
CA PRO A 82 -25.86 0.89 -32.37
C PRO A 82 -25.06 -0.02 -31.43
N PHE A 83 -25.31 -1.34 -31.48
CA PHE A 83 -24.57 -2.35 -30.71
C PHE A 83 -23.26 -2.79 -31.38
N LEU A 84 -23.16 -2.68 -32.69
CA LEU A 84 -21.95 -3.04 -33.45
C LEU A 84 -20.71 -2.19 -33.17
N PRO A 85 -20.79 -0.87 -32.94
CA PRO A 85 -19.63 -0.07 -32.54
C PRO A 85 -18.85 -0.65 -31.36
N TRP A 86 -19.53 -1.35 -30.44
CA TRP A 86 -18.95 -2.01 -29.28
C TRP A 86 -18.20 -3.32 -29.59
N VAL A 87 -18.33 -3.81 -30.82
CA VAL A 87 -17.50 -4.89 -31.36
C VAL A 87 -16.21 -4.31 -31.98
N TRP A 88 -16.30 -3.17 -32.67
CA TRP A 88 -15.18 -2.58 -33.41
C TRP A 88 -14.22 -1.77 -32.53
N ALA A 89 -14.79 -0.93 -31.66
CA ALA A 89 -14.03 0.04 -30.89
C ALA A 89 -12.99 -0.57 -29.93
N PRO A 90 -13.28 -1.68 -29.22
CA PRO A 90 -12.29 -2.32 -28.38
C PRO A 90 -11.09 -2.81 -29.17
N VAL A 91 -11.29 -3.34 -30.38
CA VAL A 91 -10.22 -3.84 -31.25
C VAL A 91 -9.24 -2.72 -31.56
N LYS A 92 -9.76 -1.56 -32.02
CA LYS A 92 -8.94 -0.37 -32.25
C LYS A 92 -8.21 0.07 -30.98
N LEU A 93 -8.92 0.16 -29.86
CA LEU A 93 -8.40 0.61 -28.58
C LEU A 93 -7.27 -0.28 -28.05
N MET A 94 -7.34 -1.59 -28.25
CA MET A 94 -6.33 -2.54 -27.76
C MET A 94 -5.12 -2.64 -28.67
N LEU A 95 -5.31 -2.55 -30.00
CA LEU A 95 -4.20 -2.65 -30.96
C LEU A 95 -3.22 -1.48 -30.84
N GLN A 96 -3.72 -0.26 -30.65
CA GLN A 96 -2.90 0.94 -30.55
C GLN A 96 -1.83 0.86 -29.44
N PRO A 97 -2.19 0.57 -28.17
CA PRO A 97 -1.21 0.43 -27.09
C PRO A 97 -0.40 -0.87 -27.17
N ALA A 98 -0.96 -1.95 -27.72
CA ALA A 98 -0.25 -3.21 -27.91
C ALA A 98 0.85 -3.11 -28.97
N ALA A 99 0.68 -2.27 -30.01
CA ALA A 99 1.62 -2.13 -31.12
C ALA A 99 3.04 -1.70 -30.69
N GLU A 100 3.18 -1.09 -29.52
CA GLU A 100 4.47 -0.73 -28.93
C GLU A 100 5.23 -1.94 -28.34
N TYR A 101 4.59 -3.08 -28.15
CA TYR A 101 5.11 -4.26 -27.45
C TYR A 101 4.92 -5.54 -28.27
N THR A 102 5.96 -6.00 -28.95
CA THR A 102 5.88 -7.11 -29.93
C THR A 102 5.23 -8.39 -29.38
N SER A 103 5.65 -8.88 -28.19
CA SER A 103 5.09 -10.11 -27.60
C SER A 103 3.59 -9.99 -27.30
N ILE A 104 3.18 -8.86 -26.71
CA ILE A 104 1.79 -8.54 -26.38
C ILE A 104 0.96 -8.48 -27.65
N PHE A 105 1.49 -7.78 -28.65
CA PHE A 105 0.84 -7.59 -29.93
C PHE A 105 0.62 -8.91 -30.66
N GLU A 106 1.62 -9.80 -30.67
CA GLU A 106 1.51 -11.11 -31.30
C GLU A 106 0.46 -11.98 -30.61
N LYS A 107 0.43 -12.01 -29.27
CA LYS A 107 -0.59 -12.75 -28.51
C LYS A 107 -2.00 -12.19 -28.74
N LEU A 108 -2.15 -10.86 -28.84
CA LEU A 108 -3.42 -10.22 -29.15
C LEU A 108 -3.90 -10.54 -30.58
N LEU A 109 -3.00 -10.47 -31.58
CA LEU A 109 -3.32 -10.83 -32.96
C LEU A 109 -3.66 -12.31 -33.10
N ASP A 110 -2.97 -13.18 -32.35
CA ASP A 110 -3.27 -14.61 -32.29
C ASP A 110 -4.68 -14.87 -31.73
N ALA A 111 -5.03 -14.20 -30.63
CA ALA A 111 -6.37 -14.27 -30.06
C ALA A 111 -7.44 -13.85 -31.08
N TYR A 112 -7.26 -12.75 -31.81
CA TYR A 112 -8.20 -12.37 -32.87
C TYR A 112 -8.27 -13.38 -34.01
N GLY A 113 -7.13 -13.98 -34.40
CA GLY A 113 -7.10 -15.07 -35.37
C GLY A 113 -7.93 -16.27 -34.93
N ARG A 114 -7.75 -16.71 -33.68
CA ARG A 114 -8.51 -17.83 -33.09
C ARG A 114 -10.01 -17.53 -32.99
N ILE A 115 -10.39 -16.29 -32.65
CA ILE A 115 -11.79 -15.86 -32.69
C ILE A 115 -12.33 -15.98 -34.13
N ALA A 116 -11.59 -15.48 -35.12
CA ALA A 116 -12.00 -15.53 -36.53
C ALA A 116 -12.22 -16.97 -37.02
N GLU A 117 -11.35 -17.90 -36.63
CA GLU A 117 -11.46 -19.32 -36.96
C GLU A 117 -12.67 -19.97 -36.28
N SER A 118 -13.05 -19.50 -35.10
CA SER A 118 -14.19 -20.01 -34.34
C SER A 118 -15.53 -19.42 -34.78
N LEU A 119 -15.53 -18.36 -35.61
CA LEU A 119 -16.77 -17.71 -36.05
C LEU A 119 -17.54 -18.54 -37.09
N PRO A 120 -18.88 -18.62 -36.98
CA PRO A 120 -19.72 -19.27 -37.97
C PRO A 120 -19.67 -18.60 -39.36
N ARG A 121 -19.92 -19.37 -40.42
CA ARG A 121 -19.96 -18.86 -41.80
C ARG A 121 -21.35 -18.32 -42.18
N PHE A 122 -21.76 -17.20 -41.59
CA PHE A 122 -23.11 -16.63 -41.69
C PHE A 122 -23.65 -16.43 -43.12
N ASP A 123 -22.77 -16.14 -44.11
CA ASP A 123 -23.16 -15.93 -45.51
C ASP A 123 -23.86 -17.13 -46.16
N ARG A 124 -23.64 -18.36 -45.64
CA ARG A 124 -24.15 -19.60 -46.23
C ARG A 124 -25.49 -20.08 -45.66
N TYR A 125 -25.92 -19.54 -44.53
CA TYR A 125 -26.98 -20.15 -43.72
C TYR A 125 -28.25 -19.30 -43.55
N ARG A 126 -28.25 -18.06 -44.07
CA ARG A 126 -29.43 -17.15 -44.01
C ARG A 126 -30.69 -17.76 -44.65
N ASN A 127 -30.52 -18.68 -45.61
CA ASN A 127 -31.63 -19.23 -46.41
C ASN A 127 -32.10 -20.61 -45.93
N THR A 128 -31.42 -21.25 -44.97
CA THR A 128 -31.68 -22.62 -44.53
C THR A 128 -32.24 -22.73 -43.11
N PHE A 129 -32.28 -21.64 -42.34
CA PHE A 129 -32.56 -21.67 -40.91
C PHE A 129 -33.87 -20.95 -40.56
N PRO A 130 -34.68 -21.44 -39.59
CA PRO A 130 -35.76 -20.66 -39.00
C PRO A 130 -35.24 -19.35 -38.41
N GLU A 131 -35.88 -18.23 -38.74
CA GLU A 131 -35.35 -16.89 -38.45
C GLU A 131 -35.11 -16.66 -36.95
N ALA A 132 -35.98 -17.20 -36.07
CA ALA A 132 -35.87 -17.05 -34.62
C ALA A 132 -34.64 -17.74 -34.02
N ASP A 133 -34.35 -18.98 -34.44
CA ASP A 133 -33.21 -19.74 -33.93
C ASP A 133 -31.88 -19.14 -34.46
N PHE A 134 -31.87 -18.67 -35.72
CA PHE A 134 -30.72 -18.00 -36.31
C PHE A 134 -30.37 -16.69 -35.57
N GLN A 135 -31.38 -15.88 -35.28
CA GLN A 135 -31.23 -14.66 -34.47
C GLN A 135 -30.71 -14.97 -33.06
N HIS A 136 -31.09 -16.10 -32.49
CA HIS A 136 -30.62 -16.51 -31.17
C HIS A 136 -29.12 -16.85 -31.17
N VAL A 137 -28.64 -17.59 -32.17
CA VAL A 137 -27.20 -17.89 -32.28
C VAL A 137 -26.39 -16.63 -32.58
N LEU A 138 -26.90 -15.72 -33.43
CA LEU A 138 -26.28 -14.41 -33.67
C LEU A 138 -26.08 -13.62 -32.37
N ALA A 139 -27.10 -13.61 -31.51
CA ALA A 139 -27.03 -12.97 -30.20
C ALA A 139 -26.00 -13.66 -29.28
N LEU A 140 -25.94 -15.00 -29.26
CA LEU A 140 -24.96 -15.73 -28.45
C LEU A 140 -23.51 -15.43 -28.87
N VAL A 141 -23.24 -15.38 -30.17
CA VAL A 141 -21.94 -14.98 -30.72
C VAL A 141 -21.59 -13.55 -30.32
N TYR A 142 -22.57 -12.62 -30.33
CA TYR A 142 -22.36 -11.25 -29.84
C TYR A 142 -21.90 -11.25 -28.38
N VAL A 143 -22.58 -12.01 -27.51
CA VAL A 143 -22.23 -12.05 -26.08
C VAL A 143 -20.82 -12.59 -25.87
N ASP A 144 -20.38 -13.59 -26.64
CA ASP A 144 -19.03 -14.15 -26.54
C ASP A 144 -17.95 -13.14 -26.96
N ILE A 145 -18.15 -12.43 -28.08
CA ILE A 145 -17.23 -11.38 -28.53
C ILE A 145 -17.15 -10.23 -27.53
N ILE A 146 -18.30 -9.77 -27.02
CA ILE A 146 -18.36 -8.67 -26.07
C ILE A 146 -17.75 -9.05 -24.72
N GLU A 147 -17.94 -10.27 -24.23
CA GLU A 147 -17.32 -10.71 -22.98
C GLU A 147 -15.78 -10.76 -23.11
N PHE A 148 -15.25 -11.24 -24.25
CA PHE A 148 -13.81 -11.15 -24.54
C PHE A 148 -13.33 -9.70 -24.51
N HIS A 149 -13.98 -8.81 -25.26
CA HIS A 149 -13.61 -7.39 -25.32
C HIS A 149 -13.72 -6.69 -23.97
N ARG A 150 -14.74 -6.99 -23.16
CA ARG A 150 -14.92 -6.41 -21.83
C ARG A 150 -13.76 -6.74 -20.90
N ARG A 151 -13.31 -7.99 -20.90
CA ARG A 151 -12.19 -8.45 -20.07
C ARG A 151 -10.87 -7.87 -20.56
N ALA A 152 -10.63 -7.95 -21.87
CA ALA A 152 -9.42 -7.39 -22.47
C ALA A 152 -9.36 -5.86 -22.28
N TYR A 153 -10.48 -5.15 -22.38
CA TYR A 153 -10.57 -3.72 -22.08
C TYR A 153 -10.13 -3.39 -20.65
N LYS A 154 -10.68 -4.10 -19.64
CA LYS A 154 -10.29 -3.90 -18.23
C LYS A 154 -8.79 -4.09 -18.04
N PHE A 155 -8.22 -5.08 -18.71
CA PHE A 155 -6.79 -5.35 -18.70
C PHE A 155 -5.97 -4.20 -19.31
N PHE A 156 -6.25 -3.79 -20.56
CA PHE A 156 -5.49 -2.73 -21.26
C PHE A 156 -5.66 -1.34 -20.65
N ARG A 157 -6.72 -1.12 -19.86
CA ARG A 157 -6.94 0.12 -19.11
C ARG A 157 -6.37 0.11 -17.70
N ARG A 158 -5.89 -1.03 -17.20
CA ARG A 158 -5.22 -1.10 -15.89
C ARG A 158 -3.89 -0.35 -15.92
N ARG A 159 -3.54 0.35 -14.85
CA ARG A 159 -2.20 0.96 -14.72
C ARG A 159 -1.14 -0.14 -14.68
N GLY A 160 0.01 0.12 -15.32
CA GLY A 160 1.10 -0.85 -15.41
C GLY A 160 0.79 -2.16 -16.15
N TRP A 161 -0.31 -2.24 -16.93
CA TRP A 161 -0.73 -3.46 -17.66
C TRP A 161 0.41 -4.10 -18.48
N LYS A 162 1.30 -3.27 -19.04
CA LYS A 162 2.49 -3.69 -19.82
C LYS A 162 3.42 -4.59 -19.03
N PHE A 163 3.62 -4.32 -17.73
CA PHE A 163 4.49 -5.09 -16.85
C PHE A 163 3.84 -6.34 -16.32
N LEU A 164 2.50 -6.35 -16.29
CA LEU A 164 1.69 -7.44 -15.77
C LEU A 164 1.18 -8.38 -16.87
N PHE A 165 1.47 -8.06 -18.14
CA PHE A 165 0.84 -8.71 -19.29
C PHE A 165 1.00 -10.22 -19.27
N ASP A 166 2.21 -10.76 -19.15
CA ASP A 166 2.39 -12.21 -19.29
C ASP A 166 1.65 -12.98 -18.19
N SER A 167 1.68 -12.50 -16.94
CA SER A 167 0.99 -13.18 -15.83
C SER A 167 -0.54 -12.99 -15.90
N LEU A 168 -1.04 -11.80 -16.23
CA LEU A 168 -2.48 -11.56 -16.41
C LEU A 168 -3.05 -12.25 -17.65
N TRP A 169 -2.29 -12.26 -18.76
CA TRP A 169 -2.70 -12.88 -20.00
C TRP A 169 -2.76 -14.39 -19.87
N ASN A 170 -1.79 -15.04 -19.19
CA ASN A 170 -1.84 -16.48 -18.96
C ASN A 170 -3.06 -16.89 -18.12
N ASN A 171 -3.41 -16.09 -17.10
CA ASN A 171 -4.65 -16.32 -16.33
C ASN A 171 -5.90 -16.12 -17.19
N PHE A 172 -5.89 -15.10 -18.05
CA PHE A 172 -6.97 -14.83 -18.99
C PHE A 172 -7.08 -15.91 -20.09
N GLU A 173 -5.98 -16.50 -20.52
CA GLU A 173 -5.90 -17.47 -21.62
C GLU A 173 -6.75 -18.71 -21.35
N LEU A 174 -6.77 -19.20 -20.10
CA LEU A 174 -7.65 -20.30 -19.68
C LEU A 174 -9.14 -20.00 -19.89
N ARG A 175 -9.56 -18.75 -19.65
CA ARG A 175 -10.94 -18.32 -19.92
C ARG A 175 -11.18 -18.04 -21.38
N PHE A 176 -10.17 -17.52 -22.08
CA PHE A 176 -10.25 -17.29 -23.50
C PHE A 176 -10.49 -18.58 -24.26
N ASP A 177 -9.86 -19.69 -23.85
CA ASP A 177 -10.12 -21.02 -24.39
C ASP A 177 -11.59 -21.46 -24.22
N ALA A 178 -12.21 -21.14 -23.08
CA ALA A 178 -13.64 -21.40 -22.86
C ALA A 178 -14.54 -20.55 -23.78
N ILE A 179 -14.20 -19.28 -24.02
CA ILE A 179 -14.91 -18.41 -24.98
C ILE A 179 -14.77 -18.97 -26.40
N LEU A 180 -13.58 -19.40 -26.81
CA LEU A 180 -13.34 -20.02 -28.11
C LEU A 180 -14.09 -21.34 -28.27
N SER A 181 -14.15 -22.15 -27.22
CA SER A 181 -14.94 -23.40 -27.19
C SER A 181 -16.43 -23.11 -27.34
N SER A 182 -16.94 -22.07 -26.67
CA SER A 182 -18.32 -21.58 -26.81
C SER A 182 -18.62 -21.14 -28.24
N LEU A 183 -17.77 -20.31 -28.83
CA LEU A 183 -17.87 -19.86 -30.22
C LEU A 183 -17.84 -21.04 -31.21
N SER A 184 -16.92 -21.98 -31.01
CA SER A 184 -16.78 -23.17 -31.85
C SER A 184 -18.02 -24.06 -31.78
N ARG A 185 -18.60 -24.23 -30.59
CA ARG A 185 -19.86 -24.96 -30.44
C ARG A 185 -21.03 -24.22 -31.08
N HIS A 186 -21.12 -22.90 -30.95
CA HIS A 186 -22.12 -22.11 -31.67
C HIS A 186 -21.97 -22.22 -33.19
N ARG A 187 -20.74 -22.34 -33.68
CA ARG A 187 -20.46 -22.65 -35.08
C ARG A 187 -20.93 -24.05 -35.46
N GLU A 188 -20.68 -25.07 -34.65
CA GLU A 188 -21.19 -26.43 -34.87
C GLU A 188 -22.72 -26.49 -34.90
N LEU A 189 -23.41 -25.73 -34.03
CA LEU A 189 -24.87 -25.62 -34.05
C LEU A 189 -25.43 -24.94 -35.30
N ILE A 190 -24.63 -24.12 -35.97
CA ILE A 190 -25.00 -23.53 -37.26
C ILE A 190 -24.65 -24.50 -38.41
N ASP A 191 -23.54 -25.23 -38.30
CA ASP A 191 -23.07 -26.18 -39.32
C ASP A 191 -23.92 -27.48 -39.31
N HIS A 192 -24.41 -27.91 -38.14
CA HIS A 192 -25.41 -28.96 -37.95
C HIS A 192 -26.78 -28.31 -37.73
N GLU A 193 -27.68 -28.42 -38.71
CA GLU A 193 -29.05 -27.89 -38.77
C GLU A 193 -29.84 -28.01 -37.43
N ALA A 194 -29.60 -27.09 -36.48
CA ALA A 194 -29.95 -27.32 -35.07
C ALA A 194 -31.44 -27.07 -34.77
N ALA A 195 -32.04 -28.00 -34.02
CA ALA A 195 -33.35 -27.81 -33.41
C ALA A 195 -33.23 -26.87 -32.19
N SER A 196 -34.30 -26.15 -31.85
CA SER A 196 -34.31 -25.18 -30.73
C SER A 196 -33.83 -25.76 -29.39
N PHE A 197 -33.94 -27.08 -29.17
CA PHE A 197 -33.45 -27.77 -27.98
C PHE A 197 -31.92 -27.62 -27.79
N ASP A 198 -31.14 -27.78 -28.86
CA ASP A 198 -29.67 -27.74 -28.79
C ASP A 198 -29.16 -26.34 -28.44
N ILE A 199 -29.87 -25.30 -28.89
CA ILE A 199 -29.58 -23.89 -28.59
C ILE A 199 -29.81 -23.58 -27.10
N VAL A 200 -30.92 -24.06 -26.53
CA VAL A 200 -31.22 -23.88 -25.09
C VAL A 200 -30.14 -24.55 -24.25
N GLN A 201 -29.83 -25.81 -24.56
CA GLN A 201 -28.84 -26.59 -23.85
C GLN A 201 -27.45 -25.93 -23.95
N ALA A 202 -27.11 -25.37 -25.11
CA ALA A 202 -25.87 -24.62 -25.27
C ALA A 202 -25.83 -23.37 -24.38
N SER A 203 -26.87 -22.56 -24.38
CA SER A 203 -26.97 -21.36 -23.53
C SER A 203 -26.83 -21.68 -22.04
N GLU A 204 -27.46 -22.75 -21.57
CA GLU A 204 -27.39 -23.20 -20.18
C GLU A 204 -25.99 -23.71 -19.81
N ASN A 205 -25.41 -24.58 -20.64
CA ASN A 205 -24.04 -25.08 -20.46
C ASN A 205 -23.02 -23.94 -20.38
N ARG A 206 -23.18 -22.90 -21.21
CA ARG A 206 -22.32 -21.71 -21.20
C ARG A 206 -22.40 -20.96 -19.87
N LYS A 207 -23.61 -20.77 -19.35
CA LYS A 207 -23.80 -20.11 -18.03
C LYS A 207 -23.18 -20.92 -16.90
N MET A 208 -23.32 -22.25 -16.93
CA MET A 208 -22.70 -23.14 -15.94
C MET A 208 -21.17 -23.06 -15.98
N VAL A 209 -20.58 -23.24 -17.16
CA VAL A 209 -19.12 -23.16 -17.36
C VAL A 209 -18.56 -21.81 -16.92
N ASN A 210 -19.22 -20.70 -17.28
CA ASN A 210 -18.80 -19.37 -16.83
C ASN A 210 -18.86 -19.21 -15.32
N LYS A 211 -19.91 -19.73 -14.67
CA LYS A 211 -20.05 -19.65 -13.21
C LYS A 211 -18.99 -20.49 -12.48
N GLU A 212 -18.66 -21.67 -13.01
CA GLU A 212 -17.60 -22.52 -12.47
C GLU A 212 -16.22 -21.87 -12.65
N LEU A 213 -15.96 -21.23 -13.79
CA LEU A 213 -14.73 -20.48 -14.03
C LEU A 213 -14.63 -19.20 -13.19
N GLU A 214 -15.74 -18.53 -12.89
CA GLU A 214 -15.78 -17.41 -11.94
C GLU A 214 -15.40 -17.88 -10.54
N LYS A 215 -16.02 -18.96 -10.06
CA LYS A 215 -15.71 -19.54 -8.75
C LYS A 215 -14.26 -20.04 -8.65
N SER A 216 -13.78 -20.77 -9.66
CA SER A 216 -12.42 -21.31 -9.69
C SER A 216 -11.36 -20.21 -9.66
N GLU A 217 -11.62 -19.07 -10.31
CA GLU A 217 -10.71 -17.93 -10.25
C GLU A 217 -10.73 -17.21 -8.90
N GLU A 218 -11.90 -17.02 -8.29
CA GLU A 218 -11.98 -16.43 -6.94
C GLU A 218 -11.21 -17.29 -5.93
N GLU A 219 -11.33 -18.60 -6.02
CA GLU A 219 -10.59 -19.57 -5.20
C GLU A 219 -9.08 -19.49 -5.48
N ARG A 220 -8.65 -19.43 -6.75
CA ARG A 220 -7.23 -19.29 -7.13
C ARG A 220 -6.65 -17.95 -6.70
N SER A 221 -7.38 -16.84 -6.88
CA SER A 221 -6.96 -15.50 -6.49
C SER A 221 -6.80 -15.41 -4.98
N SER A 222 -7.77 -15.94 -4.23
CA SER A 222 -7.70 -16.03 -2.77
C SER A 222 -6.54 -16.90 -2.30
N SER A 223 -6.31 -18.03 -2.96
CA SER A 223 -5.20 -18.93 -2.66
C SER A 223 -3.83 -18.28 -2.95
N HIS A 224 -3.70 -17.58 -4.09
CA HIS A 224 -2.49 -16.81 -4.40
C HIS A 224 -2.26 -15.70 -3.39
N LEU A 225 -3.30 -14.94 -3.02
CA LEU A 225 -3.20 -13.90 -2.00
C LEU A 225 -2.68 -14.46 -0.67
N LEU A 226 -3.26 -15.55 -0.18
CA LEU A 226 -2.83 -16.19 1.06
C LEU A 226 -1.39 -16.73 0.96
N ALA A 227 -1.04 -17.38 -0.15
CA ALA A 227 0.31 -17.89 -0.38
C ALA A 227 1.35 -16.76 -0.43
N THR A 228 1.05 -15.67 -1.13
CA THR A 228 1.91 -14.49 -1.23
C THR A 228 2.09 -13.82 0.14
N LEU A 229 1.00 -13.60 0.88
CA LEU A 229 1.07 -13.01 2.22
C LEU A 229 1.83 -13.91 3.20
N SER A 230 1.59 -15.22 3.14
CA SER A 230 2.32 -16.20 3.95
C SER A 230 3.81 -16.20 3.64
N TRP A 231 4.19 -16.08 2.36
CA TRP A 231 5.59 -16.00 1.98
C TRP A 231 6.24 -14.70 2.45
N LEU A 232 5.57 -13.56 2.25
CA LEU A 232 6.07 -12.27 2.72
C LEU A 232 6.35 -12.34 4.23
N GLY A 233 5.52 -13.09 4.97
CA GLY A 233 5.82 -13.50 6.34
C GLY A 233 5.97 -12.33 7.30
N VAL A 234 5.32 -11.20 6.98
CA VAL A 234 5.34 -9.99 7.81
C VAL A 234 3.95 -9.72 8.37
N GLU A 235 3.90 -9.49 9.68
CA GLU A 235 2.73 -8.96 10.37
C GLU A 235 2.67 -7.43 10.23
N ASP A 236 2.04 -6.96 9.15
CA ASP A 236 1.80 -5.54 8.90
C ASP A 236 0.93 -4.86 9.99
N ARG A 237 0.18 -5.65 10.78
CA ARG A 237 -0.61 -5.15 11.92
C ARG A 237 0.23 -4.32 12.90
N LEU A 238 1.50 -4.69 13.09
CA LEU A 238 2.40 -3.94 13.97
C LEU A 238 2.64 -2.51 13.48
N GLN A 239 2.72 -2.31 12.16
CA GLN A 239 2.90 -0.99 11.57
C GLN A 239 1.63 -0.13 11.72
N GLU A 240 0.45 -0.73 11.57
CA GLU A 240 -0.84 -0.06 11.82
C GLU A 240 -1.03 0.29 13.31
N ASP A 241 -0.67 -0.62 14.21
CA ASP A 241 -0.73 -0.39 15.66
C ASP A 241 0.22 0.73 16.07
N ASN A 242 1.43 0.77 15.48
CA ASN A 242 2.40 1.85 15.67
C ASN A 242 1.86 3.19 15.16
N LEU A 243 1.31 3.23 13.94
CA LEU A 243 0.71 4.44 13.39
C LEU A 243 -0.41 4.98 14.30
N SER A 244 -1.32 4.08 14.71
CA SER A 244 -2.42 4.41 15.62
C SER A 244 -1.91 4.94 16.97
N ARG A 245 -0.86 4.33 17.53
CA ARG A 245 -0.25 4.79 18.79
C ARG A 245 0.36 6.18 18.64
N LEU A 246 1.12 6.42 17.57
CA LEU A 246 1.82 7.68 17.33
C LEU A 246 0.84 8.83 17.06
N ASN A 247 -0.23 8.57 16.30
CA ASN A 247 -1.30 9.55 16.09
C ASN A 247 -2.00 9.92 17.40
N ASN A 248 -2.21 8.97 18.32
CA ASN A 248 -2.78 9.24 19.65
C ASN A 248 -1.83 10.01 20.58
N ARG A 249 -0.50 9.92 20.37
CA ARG A 249 0.49 10.70 21.14
C ARG A 249 0.64 12.14 20.64
N ARG A 250 0.22 12.44 19.42
CA ARG A 250 0.33 13.78 18.85
C ARG A 250 -0.55 14.75 19.63
N PHE A 251 0.04 15.84 20.13
CA PHE A 251 -0.71 16.89 20.77
C PHE A 251 -1.54 17.68 19.72
N PRO A 252 -2.79 18.07 20.02
CA PRO A 252 -3.62 18.83 19.08
C PRO A 252 -2.90 20.06 18.51
N ASP A 253 -3.21 20.39 17.26
CA ASP A 253 -2.67 21.54 16.53
C ASP A 253 -1.15 21.62 16.28
N THR A 254 -0.37 20.64 16.75
CA THR A 254 1.07 20.53 16.45
C THR A 254 1.35 19.91 15.07
N CYS A 255 2.58 20.11 14.56
CA CYS A 255 3.12 19.58 13.31
C CYS A 255 2.51 20.15 12.02
N GLN A 256 1.54 21.06 12.10
CA GLN A 256 0.84 21.61 10.92
C GLN A 256 1.75 22.47 10.02
N TRP A 257 2.76 23.10 10.61
CA TRP A 257 3.72 23.94 9.89
C TRP A 257 4.50 23.14 8.83
N LEU A 258 4.68 21.83 9.04
CA LEU A 258 5.41 20.94 8.13
C LEU A 258 4.85 20.99 6.71
N PHE A 259 3.52 21.02 6.59
CA PHE A 259 2.82 21.04 5.29
C PHE A 259 2.94 22.38 4.56
N LYS A 260 3.36 23.43 5.26
CA LYS A 260 3.59 24.77 4.71
C LYS A 260 5.02 24.94 4.21
N THR A 261 5.92 24.00 4.51
CA THR A 261 7.32 24.08 4.06
C THR A 261 7.42 23.91 2.55
N PRO A 262 8.24 24.73 1.84
CA PRO A 262 8.44 24.60 0.39
C PRO A 262 8.92 23.21 -0.02
N GLN A 263 9.74 22.57 0.81
CA GLN A 263 10.31 21.24 0.57
C GLN A 263 9.23 20.17 0.59
N TYR A 264 8.32 20.20 1.57
CA TYR A 264 7.17 19.30 1.60
C TYR A 264 6.23 19.55 0.43
N GLN A 265 5.94 20.82 0.11
CA GLN A 265 5.05 21.17 -0.99
C GLN A 265 5.60 20.72 -2.35
N SER A 266 6.89 20.91 -2.60
CA SER A 266 7.57 20.41 -3.80
C SER A 266 7.49 18.88 -3.85
N TRP A 267 7.79 18.19 -2.75
CA TRP A 267 7.70 16.73 -2.67
C TRP A 267 6.26 16.20 -2.89
N PHE A 268 5.26 16.91 -2.37
CA PHE A 268 3.86 16.53 -2.46
C PHE A 268 3.27 16.76 -3.87
N THR A 269 3.68 17.84 -4.55
CA THR A 269 3.08 18.29 -5.83
C THR A 269 3.85 17.88 -7.08
N GLU A 270 5.18 17.68 -7.02
CA GLU A 270 5.99 17.35 -8.19
C GLU A 270 5.96 15.84 -8.52
N TYR A 271 4.85 15.37 -9.09
CA TYR A 271 4.65 13.97 -9.52
C TYR A 271 5.62 13.44 -10.61
N LYS A 272 6.48 14.29 -11.18
CA LYS A 272 7.27 13.99 -12.39
C LYS A 272 8.79 13.98 -12.21
N LYS A 273 9.30 14.21 -10.99
CA LYS A 273 10.73 14.10 -10.67
C LYS A 273 10.95 13.06 -9.59
N LEU A 274 12.20 12.59 -9.45
CA LEU A 274 12.64 11.79 -8.31
C LEU A 274 12.45 12.60 -7.02
N SER A 275 11.31 12.43 -6.36
CA SER A 275 10.94 13.17 -5.15
C SER A 275 11.28 12.35 -3.91
N VAL A 276 12.55 12.42 -3.52
CA VAL A 276 13.00 11.98 -2.19
C VAL A 276 12.97 13.21 -1.28
N LEU A 277 12.36 13.10 -0.10
CA LEU A 277 12.36 14.10 0.95
C LEU A 277 13.04 13.53 2.19
N TRP A 278 13.99 14.28 2.73
CA TRP A 278 14.69 13.90 3.96
C TRP A 278 14.22 14.77 5.12
N LEU A 279 13.66 14.14 6.16
CA LEU A 279 13.28 14.78 7.41
C LEU A 279 14.29 14.41 8.49
N TRP A 280 15.08 15.36 8.96
CA TRP A 280 16.11 15.07 9.97
C TRP A 280 16.08 16.02 11.17
N GLY A 281 16.56 15.50 12.29
CA GLY A 281 16.68 16.24 13.54
C GLY A 281 17.31 15.40 14.65
N ILE A 282 17.69 16.06 15.73
CA ILE A 282 18.23 15.46 16.95
C ILE A 282 17.24 14.46 17.59
N PRO A 283 17.60 13.69 18.64
CA PRO A 283 16.65 12.86 19.38
C PRO A 283 15.60 13.70 20.12
N GLY A 284 14.34 13.23 20.16
CA GLY A 284 13.27 13.91 20.92
C GLY A 284 12.46 15.07 20.32
N PRO A 285 12.68 15.60 19.09
CA PRO A 285 11.88 16.71 18.52
C PRO A 285 10.57 16.25 17.85
N GLY A 286 10.22 14.96 17.94
CA GLY A 286 8.95 14.44 17.42
C GLY A 286 8.94 13.94 15.97
N LYS A 287 10.09 13.63 15.37
CA LYS A 287 10.20 13.11 13.98
C LYS A 287 9.19 12.00 13.66
N THR A 288 9.16 10.96 14.49
CA THR A 288 8.26 9.81 14.33
C THR A 288 6.78 10.19 14.41
N VAL A 289 6.43 11.15 15.28
CA VAL A 289 5.07 11.70 15.37
C VAL A 289 4.72 12.52 14.13
N MET A 290 5.67 13.30 13.59
CA MET A 290 5.49 14.01 12.32
C MET A 290 5.30 13.04 11.15
N SER A 291 6.10 11.97 11.06
CA SER A 291 5.94 10.92 10.05
C SER A 291 4.55 10.27 10.10
N ALA A 292 4.05 9.95 11.30
CA ALA A 292 2.70 9.43 11.49
C ALA A 292 1.62 10.43 11.02
N TYR A 293 1.78 11.72 11.34
CA TYR A 293 0.86 12.76 10.92
C TYR A 293 0.85 13.00 9.40
N ILE A 294 2.00 12.88 8.74
CA ILE A 294 2.11 12.89 7.28
C ILE A 294 1.32 11.71 6.71
N ILE A 295 1.55 10.49 7.21
CA ILE A 295 0.88 9.28 6.72
C ILE A 295 -0.65 9.42 6.83
N GLU A 296 -1.16 9.88 7.97
CA GLU A 296 -2.59 10.10 8.18
C GLU A 296 -3.18 11.12 7.21
N THR A 297 -2.47 12.23 6.99
CA THR A 297 -2.88 13.27 6.04
C THR A 297 -2.91 12.76 4.62
N LEU A 298 -1.91 11.95 4.24
CA LEU A 298 -1.84 11.36 2.92
C LEU A 298 -3.00 10.36 2.71
N ARG A 299 -3.40 9.59 3.74
CA ARG A 299 -4.46 8.56 3.64
C ARG A 299 -5.81 9.12 3.24
N GLN A 300 -6.03 10.41 3.50
CA GLN A 300 -7.25 11.11 3.09
C GLN A 300 -7.31 11.41 1.58
N GLN A 301 -6.24 11.13 0.82
CA GLN A 301 -6.17 11.37 -0.61
C GLN A 301 -6.62 10.12 -1.40
N PRO A 302 -7.75 10.17 -2.13
CA PRO A 302 -8.33 9.00 -2.80
C PRO A 302 -7.50 8.46 -3.97
N ASP A 303 -6.63 9.29 -4.56
CA ASP A 303 -5.88 8.96 -5.78
C ASP A 303 -4.43 8.50 -5.54
N SER A 304 -4.04 8.24 -4.29
CA SER A 304 -2.68 7.80 -3.94
C SER A 304 -2.66 6.60 -3.02
N THR A 305 -1.73 5.69 -3.30
CA THR A 305 -1.40 4.56 -2.41
C THR A 305 -0.31 5.00 -1.46
N ILE A 306 -0.40 4.64 -0.17
CA ILE A 306 0.60 5.00 0.83
C ILE A 306 1.17 3.74 1.41
N LEU A 307 2.49 3.67 1.40
CA LEU A 307 3.26 2.60 2.01
C LEU A 307 4.14 3.22 3.08
N TYR A 308 4.29 2.55 4.22
CA TYR A 308 5.10 3.08 5.31
C TYR A 308 5.74 2.00 6.13
N TYR A 309 6.85 2.37 6.79
CA TYR A 309 7.58 1.52 7.70
C TYR A 309 8.19 2.36 8.82
N PHE A 310 7.87 2.02 10.07
CA PHE A 310 8.53 2.53 11.26
C PHE A 310 9.66 1.57 11.63
N CYS A 311 10.91 2.03 11.51
CA CYS A 311 12.04 1.33 12.10
C CYS A 311 11.97 1.50 13.61
N ASP A 312 12.10 0.40 14.34
CA ASP A 312 11.97 0.38 15.79
C ASP A 312 13.20 -0.32 16.37
N HIS A 313 14.03 0.42 17.10
CA HIS A 313 15.25 -0.09 17.72
C HIS A 313 15.06 -1.43 18.47
N TYR A 314 13.91 -1.65 19.11
CA TYR A 314 13.65 -2.88 19.87
C TYR A 314 13.39 -4.11 19.00
N LEU A 315 13.27 -3.94 17.69
CA LEU A 315 13.01 -4.99 16.71
C LEU A 315 14.16 -5.11 15.71
N ALA A 316 15.41 -5.16 16.20
CA ALA A 316 16.63 -5.25 15.38
C ALA A 316 16.57 -6.37 14.32
N ASP A 317 16.07 -7.56 14.69
CA ASP A 317 15.89 -8.70 13.76
C ASP A 317 14.96 -8.38 12.58
N ARG A 318 14.06 -7.39 12.75
CA ARG A 318 13.08 -6.94 11.76
C ARG A 318 13.51 -5.64 11.07
N ASN A 319 14.51 -4.92 11.57
CA ASN A 319 15.02 -3.68 10.98
C ASN A 319 16.07 -3.92 9.90
N ASN A 320 15.76 -4.83 8.97
CA ASN A 320 16.62 -5.09 7.83
C ASN A 320 15.90 -4.78 6.51
N CYS A 321 16.68 -4.60 5.45
CA CYS A 321 16.16 -4.28 4.12
C CYS A 321 15.14 -5.32 3.62
N SER A 322 15.29 -6.59 3.99
CA SER A 322 14.32 -7.64 3.61
C SER A 322 12.95 -7.38 4.19
N HIS A 323 12.88 -7.11 5.49
CA HIS A 323 11.63 -6.85 6.20
C HIS A 323 10.97 -5.57 5.71
N ILE A 324 11.72 -4.48 5.50
CA ILE A 324 11.18 -3.24 4.94
C ILE A 324 10.51 -3.51 3.59
N LEU A 325 11.23 -4.12 2.64
CA LEU A 325 10.69 -4.38 1.30
C LEU A 325 9.49 -5.34 1.33
N ARG A 326 9.51 -6.37 2.18
CA ARG A 326 8.39 -7.32 2.34
C ARG A 326 7.16 -6.64 2.93
N THR A 327 7.34 -5.72 3.88
CA THR A 327 6.25 -4.95 4.48
C THR A 327 5.60 -4.03 3.45
N LEU A 328 6.40 -3.28 2.70
CA LEU A 328 5.91 -2.40 1.63
C LEU A 328 5.13 -3.19 0.57
N ALA A 329 5.63 -4.37 0.18
CA ALA A 329 4.92 -5.26 -0.75
C ALA A 329 3.61 -5.80 -0.15
N THR A 330 3.61 -6.15 1.14
CA THR A 330 2.42 -6.63 1.87
C THR A 330 1.32 -5.57 1.89
N GLN A 331 1.67 -4.33 2.23
CA GLN A 331 0.73 -3.20 2.22
C GLN A 331 0.16 -2.96 0.81
N LEU A 332 1.01 -3.02 -0.21
CA LEU A 332 0.61 -2.82 -1.61
C LEU A 332 -0.36 -3.91 -2.10
N ILE A 333 -0.06 -5.17 -1.82
CA ILE A 333 -0.91 -6.31 -2.20
C ILE A 333 -2.23 -6.31 -1.43
N ARG A 334 -2.25 -5.84 -0.18
CA ARG A 334 -3.52 -5.67 0.56
C ARG A 334 -4.39 -4.57 -0.03
N HIS A 335 -3.77 -3.49 -0.51
CA HIS A 335 -4.48 -2.41 -1.19
C HIS A 335 -5.04 -2.84 -2.55
N ASP A 336 -4.31 -3.65 -3.31
CA ASP A 336 -4.75 -4.23 -4.59
C ASP A 336 -4.48 -5.75 -4.59
N PRO A 337 -5.45 -6.57 -4.14
CA PRO A 337 -5.30 -8.04 -4.04
C PRO A 337 -5.01 -8.72 -5.36
N GLU A 338 -5.41 -8.13 -6.49
CA GLU A 338 -5.09 -8.69 -7.81
C GLU A 338 -3.59 -8.66 -8.09
N LEU A 339 -2.80 -7.87 -7.34
CA LEU A 339 -1.35 -7.86 -7.44
C LEU A 339 -0.68 -9.12 -6.88
N ALA A 340 -1.39 -9.89 -6.04
CA ALA A 340 -0.84 -11.11 -5.44
C ALA A 340 -0.46 -12.17 -6.49
N ALA A 341 -1.23 -12.24 -7.58
CA ALA A 341 -0.96 -13.15 -8.69
C ALA A 341 0.43 -12.97 -9.32
N PHE A 342 1.08 -11.82 -9.11
CA PHE A 342 2.39 -11.50 -9.69
C PHE A 342 3.57 -11.78 -8.76
N ALA A 343 3.31 -12.01 -7.47
CA ALA A 343 4.36 -12.30 -6.50
C ALA A 343 4.69 -13.80 -6.56
N GLU A 344 5.20 -14.25 -7.71
CA GLU A 344 5.28 -15.68 -8.03
C GLU A 344 6.43 -16.42 -7.32
N THR A 345 7.29 -15.77 -6.52
CA THR A 345 8.39 -16.53 -5.88
C THR A 345 9.05 -15.95 -4.64
N PRO A 346 9.58 -16.84 -3.78
CA PRO A 346 10.12 -16.47 -2.50
C PRO A 346 11.58 -16.04 -2.54
N SER A 347 11.89 -14.82 -2.98
CA SER A 347 13.24 -14.26 -2.73
C SER A 347 13.28 -12.73 -2.68
N ILE A 348 14.21 -12.19 -1.88
CA ILE A 348 14.42 -10.74 -1.76
C ILE A 348 14.92 -10.11 -3.07
N GLU A 349 15.76 -10.82 -3.82
CA GLU A 349 16.28 -10.34 -5.11
C GLU A 349 15.18 -10.21 -6.15
N ARG A 350 14.24 -11.16 -6.15
CA ARG A 350 13.05 -11.08 -6.98
C ARG A 350 12.18 -9.94 -6.50
N LEU A 351 11.91 -9.84 -5.19
CA LEU A 351 11.12 -8.75 -4.63
C LEU A 351 11.65 -7.36 -5.03
N ARG A 352 12.97 -7.17 -5.06
CA ARG A 352 13.59 -5.91 -5.53
C ARG A 352 13.29 -5.60 -6.99
N LYS A 353 13.26 -6.61 -7.85
CA LYS A 353 12.94 -6.45 -9.28
C LYS A 353 11.44 -6.29 -9.52
N PHE A 354 10.61 -6.83 -8.64
CA PHE A 354 9.15 -6.86 -8.79
C PHE A 354 8.46 -5.66 -8.12
N LEU A 355 8.90 -5.23 -6.95
CA LEU A 355 8.27 -4.13 -6.20
C LEU A 355 8.16 -2.83 -7.02
N PRO A 356 9.17 -2.37 -7.80
CA PRO A 356 9.01 -1.21 -8.67
C PRO A 356 7.90 -1.38 -9.71
N LYS A 357 7.72 -2.60 -10.23
CA LYS A 357 6.65 -2.93 -11.21
C LYS A 357 5.27 -2.91 -10.56
N LEU A 358 5.16 -3.42 -9.34
CA LEU A 358 3.91 -3.38 -8.57
C LEU A 358 3.50 -1.93 -8.26
N ILE A 359 4.46 -1.10 -7.87
CA ILE A 359 4.23 0.34 -7.64
C ILE A 359 3.81 1.04 -8.94
N ALA A 360 4.46 0.75 -10.06
CA ALA A 360 4.08 1.29 -11.37
C ALA A 360 2.68 0.84 -11.84
N ALA A 361 2.18 -0.29 -11.34
CA ALA A 361 0.83 -0.78 -11.60
C ALA A 361 -0.24 -0.17 -10.67
N SER A 362 0.18 0.53 -9.61
CA SER A 362 -0.70 1.13 -8.62
C SER A 362 -0.94 2.61 -8.91
N PRO A 363 -1.89 3.26 -8.21
CA PRO A 363 -1.94 4.71 -8.12
C PRO A 363 -0.60 5.30 -7.64
N PHE A 364 -0.44 6.63 -7.79
CA PHE A 364 0.81 7.27 -7.39
C PHE A 364 1.14 6.92 -5.94
N THR A 365 2.29 6.28 -5.73
CA THR A 365 2.60 5.63 -4.45
C THR A 365 3.55 6.50 -3.63
N ARG A 366 3.15 6.87 -2.42
CA ARG A 366 4.00 7.61 -1.47
C ARG A 366 4.55 6.66 -0.42
N ILE A 367 5.86 6.61 -0.28
CA ILE A 367 6.56 5.73 0.65
C ILE A 367 7.11 6.57 1.80
N VAL A 368 6.81 6.21 3.04
CA VAL A 368 7.30 6.89 4.25
C VAL A 368 8.10 5.91 5.12
N ILE A 369 9.40 6.15 5.27
CA ILE A 369 10.29 5.32 6.11
C ILE A 369 10.76 6.17 7.29
N ASP A 370 10.31 5.84 8.48
CA ASP A 370 10.68 6.54 9.71
C ASP A 370 11.86 5.85 10.41
N GLY A 371 12.78 6.63 10.96
CA GLY A 371 13.87 6.15 11.81
C GLY A 371 14.89 5.23 11.13
N ILE A 372 15.27 5.46 9.86
CA ILE A 372 16.18 4.53 9.15
C ILE A 372 17.54 4.33 9.85
N ASP A 373 17.96 5.29 10.69
CA ASP A 373 19.14 5.20 11.54
C ASP A 373 19.01 4.22 12.72
N GLU A 374 17.79 3.80 13.06
CA GLU A 374 17.51 2.77 14.08
C GLU A 374 17.71 1.34 13.56
N CYS A 375 17.96 1.19 12.25
CA CYS A 375 18.47 -0.07 11.70
C CYS A 375 19.97 -0.22 12.03
N ASP A 376 20.43 -1.45 12.21
CA ASP A 376 21.84 -1.76 12.44
C ASP A 376 22.76 -1.05 11.41
N ALA A 377 23.94 -0.60 11.85
CA ALA A 377 24.81 0.24 11.02
C ALA A 377 25.19 -0.37 9.65
N LYS A 378 25.29 -1.71 9.57
CA LYS A 378 25.53 -2.42 8.31
C LYS A 378 24.28 -2.42 7.42
N ASP A 379 23.10 -2.47 8.01
CA ASP A 379 21.82 -2.61 7.35
C ASP A 379 21.21 -1.28 6.93
N HIS A 380 21.35 -0.19 7.71
CA HIS A 380 20.78 1.11 7.30
C HIS A 380 21.39 1.61 5.99
N LYS A 381 22.68 1.36 5.76
CA LYS A 381 23.37 1.84 4.55
C LYS A 381 22.81 1.15 3.32
N TYR A 382 22.65 -0.17 3.45
CA TYR A 382 22.15 -1.04 2.41
C TYR A 382 20.66 -0.81 2.16
N ALA A 383 19.85 -0.71 3.22
CA ALA A 383 18.44 -0.39 3.13
C ALA A 383 18.22 0.95 2.41
N LEU A 384 18.98 1.99 2.78
CA LEU A 384 18.93 3.29 2.10
C LEU A 384 19.32 3.19 0.63
N ASP A 385 20.37 2.43 0.28
CA ASP A 385 20.74 2.21 -1.13
C ASP A 385 19.61 1.54 -1.93
N GLN A 386 18.96 0.53 -1.35
CA GLN A 386 17.87 -0.18 -2.00
C GLN A 386 16.62 0.69 -2.14
N LEU A 387 16.30 1.53 -1.14
CA LEU A 387 15.17 2.46 -1.20
C LEU A 387 15.40 3.57 -2.24
N LEU A 388 16.61 4.10 -2.34
CA LEU A 388 16.97 5.07 -3.36
C LEU A 388 16.98 4.45 -4.76
N LEU A 389 17.41 3.19 -4.89
CA LEU A 389 17.32 2.45 -6.14
C LEU A 389 15.85 2.20 -6.54
N LEU A 390 15.01 1.79 -5.59
CA LEU A 390 13.57 1.63 -5.78
C LEU A 390 12.94 2.94 -6.32
N CYS A 391 13.29 4.09 -5.74
CA CYS A 391 12.80 5.39 -6.21
C CYS A 391 13.22 5.71 -7.66
N LYS A 392 14.44 5.31 -8.05
CA LYS A 392 14.92 5.45 -9.43
C LYS A 392 14.13 4.54 -10.38
N ASP A 393 13.86 3.31 -9.96
CA ASP A 393 13.20 2.29 -10.78
C ASP A 393 11.71 2.55 -10.99
N ILE A 394 11.03 3.21 -10.05
CA ILE A 394 9.61 3.59 -10.20
C ILE A 394 9.38 4.77 -11.16
N LYS A 395 10.43 5.44 -11.66
CA LYS A 395 10.38 6.44 -12.77
C LYS A 395 9.24 7.48 -12.67
N GLY A 396 9.00 8.02 -11.47
CA GLY A 396 7.95 9.03 -11.22
C GLY A 396 6.56 8.47 -10.92
N HIS A 397 6.43 7.15 -10.71
CA HIS A 397 5.20 6.53 -10.20
C HIS A 397 5.09 6.56 -8.67
N GLY A 398 6.04 7.21 -7.99
CA GLY A 398 5.97 7.41 -6.55
C GLY A 398 7.05 8.34 -6.00
N SER A 399 6.94 8.59 -4.70
CA SER A 399 7.83 9.46 -3.92
C SER A 399 8.26 8.76 -2.64
N LEU A 400 9.41 9.18 -2.07
CA LEU A 400 9.93 8.63 -0.83
C LEU A 400 10.18 9.74 0.18
N LEU A 401 9.75 9.54 1.41
CA LEU A 401 10.13 10.31 2.58
C LEU A 401 10.94 9.40 3.48
N VAL A 402 12.12 9.87 3.90
CA VAL A 402 12.94 9.19 4.91
C VAL A 402 13.12 10.11 6.11
N SER A 403 12.87 9.59 7.32
CA SER A 403 13.25 10.27 8.56
C SER A 403 14.49 9.65 9.19
N SER A 404 15.38 10.48 9.73
CA SER A 404 16.54 10.00 10.49
C SER A 404 17.16 11.02 11.46
N ARG A 405 18.07 10.57 12.31
CA ARG A 405 19.12 11.45 12.90
C ARG A 405 20.14 11.88 11.83
N GLU A 406 20.97 12.89 12.14
CA GLU A 406 22.11 13.24 11.28
C GLU A 406 23.22 12.19 11.45
N ASP A 407 23.29 11.26 10.51
CA ASP A 407 24.39 10.31 10.40
C ASP A 407 25.27 10.63 9.17
N GLY A 408 26.58 10.39 9.29
CA GLY A 408 27.53 10.72 8.23
C GLY A 408 27.33 9.93 6.93
N ILE A 409 26.79 8.71 6.98
CA ILE A 409 26.45 7.89 5.82
C ILE A 409 25.14 8.38 5.19
N ILE A 410 24.10 8.58 6.01
CA ILE A 410 22.78 9.03 5.54
C ILE A 410 22.90 10.42 4.88
N SER A 411 23.56 11.34 5.57
CA SER A 411 23.74 12.71 5.12
C SER A 411 24.48 12.78 3.78
N ARG A 412 25.53 11.99 3.58
CA ARG A 412 26.26 11.96 2.29
C ARG A 412 25.37 11.57 1.10
N LYS A 413 24.35 10.75 1.32
CA LYS A 413 23.46 10.26 0.26
C LYS A 413 22.25 11.15 0.03
N LEU A 414 21.72 11.76 1.09
CA LEU A 414 20.46 12.53 1.05
C LEU A 414 20.64 14.05 0.97
N ARG A 415 21.85 14.59 1.20
CA ARG A 415 22.11 16.05 1.18
C ARG A 415 21.76 16.75 -0.15
N GLN A 416 21.69 16.03 -1.26
CA GLN A 416 21.32 16.58 -2.56
C GLN A 416 19.81 16.61 -2.80
N ASN A 417 19.02 16.04 -1.90
CA ASN A 417 17.57 15.99 -1.97
C ASN A 417 16.92 17.12 -1.16
N PRO A 418 15.67 17.50 -1.48
CA PRO A 418 14.86 18.34 -0.59
C PRO A 418 14.94 17.84 0.85
N THR A 419 15.28 18.75 1.76
CA THR A 419 15.55 18.41 3.16
C THR A 419 14.79 19.36 4.08
N ILE A 420 14.11 18.79 5.07
CA ILE A 420 13.51 19.50 6.19
C ILE A 420 14.37 19.20 7.41
N SER A 421 15.06 20.24 7.88
CA SER A 421 15.90 20.22 9.06
C SER A 421 15.09 20.78 10.22
N LEU A 422 14.83 19.96 11.25
CA LEU A 422 14.15 20.45 12.46
C LEU A 422 15.01 21.46 13.22
N ARG A 423 16.33 21.50 12.96
CA ARG A 423 17.23 22.53 13.48
C ARG A 423 17.00 23.88 12.79
N ASP A 424 16.77 23.87 11.48
CA ASP A 424 16.54 25.11 10.73
C ASP A 424 15.12 25.66 11.03
N GLU A 425 14.16 24.75 11.20
CA GLU A 425 12.76 25.04 11.54
C GLU A 425 12.52 25.20 13.07
N HIS A 426 13.56 25.51 13.85
CA HIS A 426 13.53 25.60 15.31
C HIS A 426 12.39 26.47 15.85
N LEU A 427 12.09 27.63 15.24
CA LEU A 427 11.00 28.50 15.68
C LEU A 427 9.62 27.84 15.57
N ALA A 428 9.42 27.00 14.55
CA ALA A 428 8.16 26.29 14.37
C ALA A 428 8.04 25.14 15.39
N VAL A 429 9.15 24.44 15.63
CA VAL A 429 9.24 23.39 16.66
C VAL A 429 9.02 23.96 18.06
N GLU A 430 9.63 25.10 18.40
CA GLU A 430 9.46 25.78 19.69
C GLU A 430 8.01 26.19 19.95
N ARG A 431 7.29 26.67 18.93
CA ARG A 431 5.85 26.98 19.06
C ARG A 431 5.02 25.74 19.35
N ASP A 432 5.30 24.64 18.68
CA ASP A 432 4.61 23.37 18.95
C ASP A 432 4.94 22.85 20.36
N ILE A 433 6.19 23.03 20.83
CA ILE A 433 6.62 22.69 22.19
C ILE A 433 5.91 23.56 23.24
N GLU A 434 5.77 24.86 23.01
CA GLU A 434 5.05 25.77 23.89
C GLU A 434 3.59 25.34 24.05
N ALA A 435 2.91 25.03 22.94
CA ALA A 435 1.54 24.50 22.97
C ALA A 435 1.47 23.16 23.74
N PHE A 436 2.42 22.26 23.51
CA PHE A 436 2.52 20.99 24.21
C PHE A 436 2.76 21.16 25.72
N ILE A 437 3.70 22.02 26.14
CA ILE A 437 3.98 22.33 27.54
C ILE A 437 2.73 22.88 28.21
N GLY A 438 2.08 23.87 27.58
CA GLY A 438 0.88 24.51 28.14
C GLY A 438 -0.25 23.50 28.39
N GLY A 439 -0.50 22.62 27.42
CA GLY A 439 -1.52 21.58 27.55
C GLY A 439 -1.15 20.47 28.52
N LYS A 440 0.09 19.96 28.44
CA LYS A 440 0.55 18.86 29.29
C LYS A 440 0.68 19.27 30.74
N PHE A 441 1.17 20.48 31.00
CA PHE A 441 1.26 21.01 32.36
C PHE A 441 -0.14 21.18 32.97
N ARG A 442 -1.11 21.71 32.20
CA ARG A 442 -2.50 21.82 32.68
C ARG A 442 -3.10 20.46 33.01
N GLN A 443 -2.93 19.47 32.13
CA GLN A 443 -3.38 18.10 32.37
C GLN A 443 -2.81 17.56 33.68
N VAL A 444 -1.51 17.77 33.92
CA VAL A 444 -0.82 17.27 35.11
C VAL A 444 -1.27 17.98 36.39
N VAL A 445 -1.46 19.29 36.35
CA VAL A 445 -1.97 20.08 37.48
C VAL A 445 -3.35 19.60 37.90
N GLU A 446 -4.22 19.30 36.92
CA GLU A 446 -5.55 18.74 37.18
C GLU A 446 -5.49 17.28 37.68
N GLU A 447 -4.63 16.44 37.09
CA GLU A 447 -4.49 15.02 37.47
C GLU A 447 -3.90 14.82 38.88
N TRP A 448 -3.02 15.72 39.34
CA TRP A 448 -2.33 15.61 40.63
C TRP A 448 -2.88 16.57 41.70
N ASP A 449 -3.96 17.29 41.39
CA ASP A 449 -4.63 18.22 42.31
C ASP A 449 -3.66 19.25 42.93
N LEU A 450 -2.79 19.84 42.08
CA LEU A 450 -1.78 20.82 42.50
C LEU A 450 -2.37 22.23 42.55
N ASP A 451 -2.30 22.91 43.70
CA ASP A 451 -2.80 24.28 43.88
C ASP A 451 -1.71 25.33 43.55
N ILE A 452 -1.41 25.48 42.26
CA ILE A 452 -0.35 26.38 41.78
C ILE A 452 -0.92 27.72 41.30
N SER A 453 -0.39 28.83 41.83
CA SER A 453 -0.76 30.16 41.35
C SER A 453 -0.44 30.37 39.86
N THR A 454 -1.24 31.17 39.17
CA THR A 454 -1.07 31.46 37.73
C THR A 454 0.32 32.03 37.39
N ASN A 455 0.92 32.80 38.31
CA ASN A 455 2.23 33.40 38.10
C ASN A 455 3.34 32.35 38.16
N ILE A 456 3.27 31.42 39.12
CA ILE A 456 4.23 30.31 39.24
C ILE A 456 4.10 29.38 38.03
N ALA A 457 2.87 29.04 37.63
CA ALA A 457 2.64 28.21 36.45
C ALA A 457 3.26 28.83 35.18
N ALA A 458 3.11 30.15 34.99
CA ALA A 458 3.72 30.86 33.87
C ALA A 458 5.26 30.85 33.93
N GLU A 459 5.86 31.05 35.10
CA GLU A 459 7.31 30.99 35.30
C GLU A 459 7.86 29.58 34.97
N ILE A 460 7.18 28.53 35.45
CA ILE A 460 7.56 27.13 35.16
C ILE A 460 7.50 26.86 33.66
N GLN A 461 6.41 27.22 33.00
CA GLN A 461 6.25 27.02 31.56
C GLN A 461 7.35 27.75 30.78
N GLN A 462 7.66 28.99 31.15
CA GLN A 462 8.74 29.77 30.52
C GLN A 462 10.11 29.09 30.68
N GLN A 463 10.43 28.59 31.87
CA GLN A 463 11.69 27.87 32.12
C GLN A 463 11.77 26.56 31.34
N LEU A 464 10.66 25.81 31.23
CA LEU A 464 10.59 24.59 30.42
C LEU A 464 10.81 24.89 28.94
N ILE A 465 10.20 25.94 28.39
CA ILE A 465 10.38 26.33 26.98
C ILE A 465 11.85 26.66 26.73
N GLN A 466 12.45 27.52 27.56
CA GLN A 466 13.85 27.96 27.39
C GLN A 466 14.87 26.82 27.44
N ARG A 467 14.62 25.80 28.28
CA ARG A 467 15.56 24.68 28.46
C ARG A 467 15.25 23.45 27.61
N SER A 468 14.06 23.36 27.02
CA SER A 468 13.67 22.23 26.17
C SER A 468 14.58 22.04 24.96
N ASN A 469 15.17 23.12 24.46
CA ASN A 469 16.08 23.15 23.31
C ASN A 469 15.57 22.30 22.12
N GLY A 470 14.27 22.42 21.81
CA GLY A 470 13.65 21.70 20.70
C GLY A 470 13.27 20.24 20.97
N MET A 471 13.30 19.77 22.23
CA MET A 471 13.04 18.36 22.57
C MET A 471 11.73 18.17 23.36
N PHE A 472 10.70 17.62 22.72
CA PHE A 472 9.47 17.17 23.40
C PHE A 472 9.74 16.08 24.43
N LEU A 473 10.65 15.15 24.11
CA LEU A 473 11.04 14.07 25.01
C LEU A 473 11.60 14.61 26.34
N TRP A 474 12.45 15.63 26.29
CA TRP A 474 12.99 16.26 27.49
C TRP A 474 11.86 16.83 28.36
N VAL A 475 10.90 17.50 27.75
CA VAL A 475 9.72 18.05 28.45
C VAL A 475 8.91 16.93 29.10
N GLU A 476 8.68 15.83 28.39
CA GLU A 476 7.95 14.66 28.90
C GLU A 476 8.64 14.05 30.13
N LEU A 477 9.97 13.91 30.11
CA LEU A 477 10.77 13.42 31.24
C LEU A 477 10.72 14.37 32.44
N VAL A 478 10.87 15.68 32.20
CA VAL A 478 10.92 16.69 33.25
C VAL A 478 9.55 16.87 33.91
N ILE A 479 8.49 16.99 33.13
CA ILE A 479 7.13 17.06 33.68
C ILE A 479 6.80 15.75 34.40
N GLY A 480 7.19 14.60 33.83
CA GLY A 480 7.04 13.31 34.51
C GLY A 480 7.78 13.25 35.85
N HIS A 481 8.91 13.93 36.00
CA HIS A 481 9.63 14.02 37.27
C HIS A 481 8.86 14.82 38.34
N PHE A 482 8.05 15.80 37.96
CA PHE A 482 7.26 16.59 38.91
C PHE A 482 6.29 15.73 39.73
N GLN A 483 5.94 14.52 39.28
CA GLN A 483 5.06 13.60 40.01
C GLN A 483 5.65 13.14 41.36
N TYR A 484 6.96 13.30 41.54
CA TYR A 484 7.66 12.89 42.76
C TYR A 484 7.82 14.04 43.76
N LEU A 485 7.36 15.26 43.42
CA LEU A 485 7.47 16.44 44.25
C LEU A 485 6.18 16.59 45.08
N LEU A 486 6.32 16.91 46.37
CA LEU A 486 5.23 16.83 47.34
C LEU A 486 4.59 18.20 47.68
N ASN A 487 5.23 19.31 47.31
CA ASN A 487 4.76 20.66 47.60
C ASN A 487 5.27 21.68 46.55
N ASP A 488 4.67 22.87 46.55
CA ASP A 488 4.95 23.94 45.57
C ASP A 488 6.38 24.49 45.69
N GLU A 489 6.97 24.48 46.89
CA GLU A 489 8.34 24.94 47.13
C GLU A 489 9.36 23.98 46.50
N ASP A 490 9.12 22.67 46.60
CA ASP A 490 9.91 21.63 45.95
C ASP A 490 9.78 21.70 44.43
N LEU A 491 8.58 22.03 43.93
CA LEU A 491 8.34 22.25 42.50
C LEU A 491 9.11 23.47 41.98
N LEU A 492 8.99 24.62 42.64
CA LEU A 492 9.76 25.82 42.32
C LEU A 492 11.27 25.58 42.43
N GLY A 493 11.72 24.89 43.48
CA GLY A 493 13.11 24.52 43.67
C GLY A 493 13.63 23.55 42.61
N ALA A 494 12.78 22.69 42.04
CA ALA A 494 13.10 21.82 40.92
C ALA A 494 13.20 22.58 39.59
N VAL A 495 12.43 23.68 39.44
CA VAL A 495 12.43 24.54 38.26
C VAL A 495 13.74 25.32 38.12
N TYR A 496 14.30 25.82 39.22
CA TYR A 496 15.64 26.44 39.18
C TYR A 496 16.74 25.43 38.89
N ARG A 497 16.55 24.21 39.37
CA ARG A 497 17.46 23.10 39.14
C ARG A 497 16.99 22.25 37.97
N LEU A 498 16.48 22.75 36.85
CA LEU A 498 16.11 21.89 35.71
C LEU A 498 17.34 21.27 35.01
N PRO A 499 17.23 20.08 34.39
CA PRO A 499 18.35 19.47 33.66
C PRO A 499 18.71 20.32 32.43
N GLU A 500 19.99 20.38 32.06
CA GLU A 500 20.41 21.15 30.87
C GLU A 500 20.39 20.28 29.61
N SER A 501 20.54 18.97 29.76
CA SER A 501 20.52 18.00 28.67
C SER A 501 19.56 16.84 28.92
N LEU A 502 19.33 16.04 27.88
CA LEU A 502 18.59 14.78 28.00
C LEU A 502 19.31 13.79 28.93
N GLN A 503 20.65 13.75 28.90
CA GLN A 503 21.46 12.94 29.81
C GLN A 503 21.22 13.34 31.26
N ASP A 504 21.24 14.64 31.57
CA ASP A 504 20.99 15.12 32.93
C ASP A 504 19.59 14.75 33.41
N ALA A 505 18.60 14.78 32.50
CA ALA A 505 17.23 14.37 32.81
C ALA A 505 17.16 12.88 33.18
N TYR A 506 17.85 12.02 32.43
CA TYR A 506 17.97 10.59 32.76
C TYR A 506 18.71 10.35 34.07
N ASP A 507 19.87 11.01 34.26
CA ASP A 507 20.69 10.88 35.47
C ASP A 507 19.90 11.22 36.73
N ARG A 508 19.02 12.22 36.66
CA ARG A 508 18.13 12.59 37.78
C ARG A 508 17.13 11.51 38.12
N ILE A 509 16.52 10.90 37.11
CA ILE A 509 15.55 9.81 37.35
C ILE A 509 16.29 8.64 38.00
N VAL A 510 17.48 8.28 37.50
CA VAL A 510 18.34 7.27 38.12
C VAL A 510 18.76 7.64 39.55
N GLN A 511 19.08 8.90 39.81
CA GLN A 511 19.39 9.38 41.17
C GLN A 511 18.18 9.27 42.11
N ASN A 512 16.96 9.48 41.63
CA ASN A 512 15.76 9.30 42.45
C ASN A 512 15.49 7.83 42.77
N ILE A 513 15.74 6.93 41.81
CA ILE A 513 15.73 5.49 42.05
C ILE A 513 16.73 5.13 43.17
N LYS A 514 17.94 5.72 43.16
CA LYS A 514 18.95 5.49 44.21
C LYS A 514 18.52 5.95 45.60
N LYS A 515 17.63 6.95 45.70
CA LYS A 515 17.09 7.49 46.97
C LYS A 515 15.98 6.63 47.60
N VAL A 516 15.47 5.62 46.89
CA VAL A 516 14.46 4.71 47.45
C VAL A 516 15.01 4.04 48.72
N PRO A 517 14.34 4.15 49.88
CA PRO A 517 14.90 3.70 51.17
C PRO A 517 15.20 2.19 51.22
N GLU A 518 14.34 1.39 50.60
CA GLU A 518 14.41 -0.06 50.65
C GLU A 518 15.42 -0.61 49.62
N SER A 519 16.47 -1.29 50.11
CA SER A 519 17.53 -1.88 49.27
C SER A 519 16.98 -2.94 48.31
N SER A 520 16.09 -3.81 48.79
CA SER A 520 15.48 -4.85 47.95
C SER A 520 14.67 -4.27 46.78
N THR A 521 13.97 -3.17 47.01
CA THR A 521 13.20 -2.49 45.95
C THR A 521 14.12 -1.84 44.92
N ARG A 522 15.22 -1.22 45.36
CA ARG A 522 16.23 -0.67 44.43
C ARG A 522 16.88 -1.73 43.55
N GLU A 523 17.21 -2.88 44.13
CA GLU A 523 17.80 -4.00 43.39
C GLU A 523 16.83 -4.54 42.34
N LYS A 524 15.55 -4.70 42.68
CA LYS A 524 14.51 -5.12 41.72
C LYS A 524 14.32 -4.10 40.59
N ILE A 525 14.37 -2.80 40.89
CA ILE A 525 14.30 -1.75 39.87
C ILE A 525 15.52 -1.82 38.94
N ALA A 526 16.73 -1.95 39.48
CA ALA A 526 17.95 -2.07 38.68
C ALA A 526 17.87 -3.28 37.75
N ARG A 527 17.48 -4.45 38.28
CA ARG A 527 17.29 -5.68 37.47
C ARG A 527 16.21 -5.53 36.42
N MET A 528 15.11 -4.84 36.71
CA MET A 528 14.09 -4.53 35.71
C MET A 528 14.68 -3.72 34.55
N LEU A 529 15.44 -2.67 34.84
CA LEU A 529 16.08 -1.84 33.82
C LEU A 529 17.10 -2.66 33.00
N GLU A 530 17.92 -3.49 33.65
CA GLU A 530 18.86 -4.40 32.99
C GLU A 530 18.15 -5.40 32.04
N TRP A 531 17.00 -5.94 32.46
CA TRP A 531 16.21 -6.82 31.59
C TRP A 531 15.65 -6.08 30.38
N ILE A 532 15.19 -4.84 30.56
CA ILE A 532 14.67 -4.02 29.44
C ILE A 532 15.80 -3.64 28.49
N THR A 533 17.00 -3.32 28.97
CA THR A 533 18.14 -2.91 28.14
C THR A 533 18.78 -4.07 27.39
N HIS A 534 18.91 -5.24 28.01
CA HIS A 534 19.69 -6.35 27.47
C HIS A 534 18.85 -7.48 26.85
N ALA A 535 17.53 -7.42 26.92
CA ALA A 535 16.69 -8.42 26.28
C ALA A 535 16.75 -8.30 24.74
N ASN A 536 16.88 -9.45 24.07
CA ASN A 536 16.83 -9.53 22.60
C ASN A 536 15.47 -9.14 22.00
N ARG A 537 14.42 -9.05 22.82
CA ARG A 537 13.08 -8.61 22.41
C ARG A 537 12.40 -7.87 23.57
N PRO A 538 11.41 -7.01 23.29
CA PRO A 538 10.53 -6.48 24.33
C PRO A 538 9.93 -7.60 25.17
N LEU A 539 10.04 -7.45 26.50
CA LEU A 539 9.50 -8.40 27.47
C LEU A 539 8.10 -7.99 27.87
N LYS A 540 7.21 -8.98 28.05
CA LYS A 540 5.87 -8.75 28.59
C LYS A 540 5.96 -8.42 30.07
N LEU A 541 4.96 -7.69 30.58
CA LEU A 541 4.93 -7.30 31.99
C LEU A 541 5.13 -8.48 32.95
N TYR A 542 4.42 -9.59 32.72
CA TYR A 542 4.55 -10.77 33.57
C TYR A 542 5.94 -11.43 33.49
N GLU A 543 6.64 -11.32 32.35
CA GLU A 543 7.99 -11.88 32.18
C GLU A 543 8.97 -11.10 33.06
N ILE A 544 8.87 -9.78 33.05
CA ILE A 544 9.69 -8.91 33.91
C ILE A 544 9.40 -9.13 35.37
N LEU A 545 8.11 -9.16 35.77
CA LEU A 545 7.72 -9.35 37.17
C LEU A 545 8.22 -10.68 37.74
N ASN A 546 8.20 -11.74 36.92
CA ASN A 546 8.77 -13.04 37.29
C ASN A 546 10.30 -12.97 37.39
N ALA A 547 10.97 -12.34 36.41
CA ALA A 547 12.42 -12.27 36.36
C ALA A 547 13.04 -11.48 37.53
N ILE A 548 12.38 -10.39 37.98
CA ILE A 548 12.81 -9.63 39.16
C ILE A 548 12.41 -10.29 40.49
N GLY A 549 11.45 -11.22 40.45
CA GLY A 549 11.01 -12.02 41.60
C GLY A 549 11.92 -13.20 41.92
N MET A 550 12.82 -13.57 41.01
CA MET A 550 13.78 -14.66 41.17
C MET A 550 15.08 -14.16 41.81
N ASP A 551 15.52 -14.79 42.90
CA ASP A 551 16.85 -14.54 43.45
C ASP A 551 17.89 -15.34 42.65
N PRO A 552 19.07 -14.78 42.30
CA PRO A 552 20.12 -15.56 41.63
C PRO A 552 20.64 -16.75 42.45
N THR A 553 20.31 -16.82 43.74
CA THR A 553 20.61 -17.97 44.62
C THR A 553 19.48 -19.00 44.71
N ASP A 554 18.31 -18.75 44.13
CA ASP A 554 17.20 -19.69 44.12
C ASP A 554 17.49 -20.87 43.17
N SER A 555 17.21 -22.10 43.62
CA SER A 555 17.23 -23.29 42.77
C SER A 555 16.14 -23.21 41.68
N CYS A 556 16.35 -23.88 40.54
CA CYS A 556 15.41 -23.89 39.41
C CYS A 556 13.95 -24.31 39.75
N ASP A 557 13.73 -24.93 40.90
CA ASP A 557 12.41 -25.42 41.37
C ASP A 557 11.65 -24.41 42.27
N CYS A 558 12.21 -23.22 42.54
CA CYS A 558 11.53 -22.20 43.34
C CYS A 558 10.47 -21.45 42.53
N GLU A 559 9.25 -21.33 43.06
CA GLU A 559 8.25 -20.42 42.48
C GLU A 559 8.71 -18.95 42.62
N PRO A 560 8.62 -18.13 41.56
CA PRO A 560 9.04 -16.74 41.62
C PRO A 560 8.19 -15.98 42.64
N LYS A 561 8.85 -15.15 43.47
CA LYS A 561 8.16 -14.30 44.45
C LYS A 561 7.23 -13.34 43.72
N THR A 562 6.00 -13.19 44.20
CA THR A 562 5.04 -12.25 43.60
C THR A 562 5.54 -10.82 43.75
N VAL A 563 5.92 -10.18 42.64
CA VAL A 563 6.29 -8.76 42.61
C VAL A 563 5.13 -7.95 42.05
N ASN A 564 4.77 -6.87 42.76
CA ASN A 564 3.66 -6.00 42.37
C ASN A 564 4.09 -5.07 41.21
N SER A 565 3.18 -4.85 40.26
CA SER A 565 3.37 -3.92 39.14
C SER A 565 3.64 -2.47 39.55
N ARG A 566 3.35 -2.10 40.80
CA ARG A 566 3.74 -0.80 41.39
C ARG A 566 5.23 -0.49 41.27
N ILE A 567 6.09 -1.48 41.07
CA ILE A 567 7.51 -1.24 40.84
C ILE A 567 7.77 -0.34 39.61
N LEU A 568 6.87 -0.36 38.62
CA LEU A 568 6.95 0.50 37.44
C LEU A 568 6.69 1.98 37.77
N GLU A 569 5.98 2.29 38.85
CA GLU A 569 5.69 3.68 39.25
C GLU A 569 6.97 4.44 39.60
N PHE A 570 7.99 3.75 40.10
CA PHE A 570 9.32 4.32 40.37
C PHE A 570 10.11 4.68 39.09
N CYS A 571 9.71 4.14 37.94
CA CYS A 571 10.38 4.35 36.66
C CYS A 571 9.43 4.89 35.58
N LYS A 572 8.23 5.34 35.94
CA LYS A 572 7.18 5.76 35.01
C LYS A 572 7.63 6.83 33.98
N PRO A 573 8.53 7.79 34.30
CA PRO A 573 9.04 8.72 33.29
C PRO A 573 10.02 8.08 32.31
N LEU A 574 10.60 6.91 32.62
CA LEU A 574 11.53 6.20 31.74
C LEU A 574 10.85 5.08 30.96
N VAL A 575 9.85 4.44 31.56
CA VAL A 575 9.30 3.16 31.11
C VAL A 575 7.82 3.28 30.85
N GLU A 576 7.37 2.77 29.69
CA GLU A 576 5.97 2.67 29.32
C GLU A 576 5.55 1.21 29.07
N ILE A 577 4.26 0.92 29.26
CA ILE A 577 3.64 -0.35 28.85
C ILE A 577 3.00 -0.13 27.48
N SER A 578 3.45 -0.90 26.48
CA SER A 578 2.86 -0.90 25.14
C SER A 578 1.46 -1.53 25.16
N ARG A 579 0.65 -1.29 24.11
CA ARG A 579 -0.65 -1.97 23.94
C ARG A 579 -0.53 -3.49 23.82
N ALA A 580 0.63 -3.99 23.40
CA ALA A 580 0.92 -5.42 23.34
C ALA A 580 1.24 -6.01 24.73
N GLY A 581 1.21 -5.20 25.79
CA GLY A 581 1.53 -5.60 27.16
C GLY A 581 3.03 -5.78 27.40
N THR A 582 3.87 -5.24 26.51
CA THR A 582 5.34 -5.24 26.67
C THR A 582 5.80 -3.98 27.37
N VAL A 583 6.88 -4.09 28.14
CA VAL A 583 7.50 -2.98 28.87
C VAL A 583 8.73 -2.53 28.09
N GLN A 584 8.83 -1.23 27.84
CA GLN A 584 9.90 -0.63 27.02
C GLN A 584 10.23 0.78 27.51
N PHE A 585 11.40 1.32 27.15
CA PHE A 585 11.66 2.73 27.41
C PHE A 585 10.81 3.62 26.51
N ILE A 586 10.44 4.80 27.00
CA ILE A 586 9.68 5.81 26.24
C ILE A 586 10.40 6.19 24.94
N HIS A 587 11.74 6.16 24.96
CA HIS A 587 12.58 6.39 23.80
C HIS A 587 13.89 5.61 23.91
N PHE A 588 14.43 5.14 22.79
CA PHE A 588 15.64 4.33 22.80
C PHE A 588 16.88 5.08 23.32
N SER A 589 16.92 6.41 23.24
CA SER A 589 18.03 7.18 23.82
C SER A 589 18.17 7.04 25.33
N ALA A 590 17.22 6.42 26.03
CA ALA A 590 17.38 6.04 27.44
C ALA A 590 18.28 4.81 27.63
N THR A 591 18.49 4.01 26.56
CA THR A 591 19.43 2.87 26.54
C THR A 591 20.86 3.28 26.21
N GLU A 592 21.02 4.38 25.45
CA GLU A 592 22.31 5.03 25.17
C GLU A 592 22.88 5.63 26.46
#